data_AF-A0A968L880-F1
#
_entry.id   AF-A0A968L880-F1
#
_cell.length_a   1.000
_cell.length_b   1.000
_cell.length_c   1.000
_cell.angle_alpha   90.00
_cell.angle_beta   90.00
_cell.angle_gamma   90.00
#
_symmetry.space_group_name_H-M   'P 1'
#
loop_
_entity.id
_entity.type
_entity.pdbx_description
1 polymer ?
#
loop_
_entity_poly.entity_id
_entity_poly.type
_entity_poly.pdbx_seq_one_letter_code
_entity_poly.pdbx_strand_id
1 'polypeptide(L)'
;MVTIDDAKIVAADIASSIKPQLITVFGSVARESTGNDLDLLIVVADQNYEGFDTDTILQVALKKHYRRFDIEPFVMPVSKYLHQFRSGSPFLNTVIKEGRVLYMYNHVQEWLSQAEEELRTATYLADGCFYRSACYHAEQALEKFLKAKLIDKGWDLEKTHSIRRLLVISEEYGLKYGFSEHDIAFIDSIYRGRYPMEAGLLPQGEPDADDAARAITIASSVIMTGN
;
A
#
# COMPACT_ATOMS: atom_id res chain seq x y z
N MET A 1 24.98 -14.92 -4.04
CA MET A 1 24.35 -13.60 -3.93
C MET A 1 22.91 -13.82 -3.53
N VAL A 2 22.44 -13.08 -2.54
CA VAL A 2 21.04 -13.05 -2.12
C VAL A 2 20.25 -12.16 -3.08
N THR A 3 18.98 -12.51 -3.33
CA THR A 3 18.09 -11.77 -4.23
C THR A 3 16.93 -11.11 -3.48
N ILE A 4 16.20 -10.22 -4.15
CA ILE A 4 14.97 -9.64 -3.60
C ILE A 4 13.89 -10.71 -3.34
N ASP A 5 13.85 -11.78 -4.15
CA ASP A 5 12.91 -12.89 -3.95
C ASP A 5 13.29 -13.73 -2.72
N ASP A 6 14.58 -13.95 -2.50
CA ASP A 6 15.06 -14.55 -1.26
C ASP A 6 14.69 -13.68 -0.05
N ALA A 7 14.80 -12.35 -0.18
CA ALA A 7 14.41 -11.42 0.88
C ALA A 7 12.91 -11.52 1.21
N LYS A 8 12.03 -11.64 0.20
CA LYS A 8 10.59 -11.87 0.39
C LYS A 8 10.30 -13.18 1.14
N ILE A 9 11.02 -14.26 0.80
CA ILE A 9 10.89 -15.56 1.50
C ILE A 9 11.32 -15.43 2.97
N VAL A 10 12.46 -14.79 3.23
CA VAL A 10 12.94 -14.54 4.59
C VAL A 10 11.94 -13.69 5.37
N ALA A 11 11.41 -12.63 4.78
CA ALA A 11 10.40 -11.77 5.41
C ALA A 11 9.12 -12.52 5.77
N ALA A 12 8.64 -13.43 4.91
CA ALA A 12 7.47 -14.27 5.20
C ALA A 12 7.71 -15.19 6.41
N ASP A 13 8.90 -15.79 6.51
CA ASP A 13 9.27 -16.62 7.65
C ASP A 13 9.36 -15.82 8.96
N ILE A 14 9.98 -14.64 8.92
CA ILE A 14 10.02 -13.70 10.06
C ILE A 14 8.59 -13.33 10.47
N ALA A 15 7.73 -12.98 9.50
CA ALA A 15 6.36 -12.57 9.75
C ALA A 15 5.56 -13.65 10.48
N SER A 16 5.74 -14.91 10.08
CA SER A 16 5.10 -16.07 10.72
C SER A 16 5.61 -16.36 12.14
N SER A 17 6.83 -15.92 12.47
CA SER A 17 7.52 -16.27 13.71
C SER A 17 7.33 -15.24 14.82
N ILE A 18 7.52 -13.95 14.51
CA ILE A 18 7.54 -12.88 15.53
C ILE A 18 6.44 -11.82 15.33
N LYS A 19 5.58 -11.98 14.32
CA LYS A 19 4.45 -11.06 14.02
C LYS A 19 4.87 -9.58 14.07
N PRO A 20 5.85 -9.17 13.26
CA PRO A 20 6.34 -7.80 13.24
C PRO A 20 5.25 -6.86 12.72
N GLN A 21 5.43 -5.57 12.92
CA GLN A 21 4.62 -4.49 12.34
C GLN A 21 5.12 -4.10 10.95
N LEU A 22 6.43 -4.15 10.72
CA LEU A 22 7.07 -3.77 9.45
C LEU A 22 8.35 -4.58 9.26
N ILE A 23 8.60 -5.03 8.03
CA ILE A 23 9.91 -5.52 7.59
C ILE A 23 10.30 -4.74 6.34
N THR A 24 11.46 -4.11 6.37
CA THR A 24 12.03 -3.36 5.25
C THR A 24 13.41 -3.92 4.94
N VAL A 25 13.64 -4.32 3.70
CA VAL A 25 15.00 -4.57 3.21
C VAL A 25 15.64 -3.25 2.82
N PHE A 26 16.90 -3.06 3.14
CA PHE A 26 17.68 -1.90 2.70
C PHE A 26 19.04 -2.34 2.14
N GLY A 27 19.94 -1.40 1.86
CA GLY A 27 21.27 -1.73 1.38
C GLY A 27 21.31 -2.18 -0.08
N SER A 28 22.20 -3.14 -0.39
CA SER A 28 22.46 -3.59 -1.77
C SER A 28 21.25 -4.26 -2.41
N VAL A 29 20.62 -5.21 -1.71
CA VAL A 29 19.43 -5.95 -2.19
C VAL A 29 18.26 -5.02 -2.51
N ALA A 30 18.02 -3.99 -1.70
CA ALA A 30 16.96 -3.02 -1.97
C ALA A 30 17.24 -2.14 -3.21
N ARG A 31 18.50 -1.77 -3.44
CA ARG A 31 18.89 -0.90 -4.57
C ARG A 31 19.02 -1.66 -5.88
N GLU A 32 19.65 -2.82 -5.84
CA GLU A 32 20.10 -3.57 -7.02
C GLU A 32 19.32 -4.86 -7.25
N SER A 33 18.36 -5.19 -6.36
CA SER A 33 17.60 -6.46 -6.35
C SER A 33 18.46 -7.71 -6.08
N THR A 34 19.77 -7.55 -5.87
CA THR A 34 20.73 -8.59 -5.50
C THR A 34 21.79 -8.02 -4.55
N GLY A 35 22.42 -8.86 -3.75
CA GLY A 35 23.46 -8.46 -2.79
C GLY A 35 24.30 -9.64 -2.29
N ASN A 36 25.28 -9.35 -1.44
CA ASN A 36 26.08 -10.39 -0.77
C ASN A 36 25.42 -10.87 0.53
N ASP A 37 24.73 -9.96 1.19
CA ASP A 37 24.10 -10.04 2.49
C ASP A 37 22.70 -9.40 2.45
N LEU A 38 21.91 -9.70 3.47
CA LEU A 38 20.55 -9.22 3.60
C LEU A 38 20.38 -8.32 4.82
N ASP A 39 20.33 -7.01 4.57
CA ASP A 39 20.05 -5.99 5.57
C ASP A 39 18.54 -5.83 5.81
N LEU A 40 18.06 -6.09 7.01
CA LEU A 40 16.64 -6.01 7.36
C LEU A 40 16.39 -5.07 8.53
N LEU A 41 15.50 -4.09 8.36
CA LEU A 41 14.87 -3.39 9.47
C LEU A 41 13.57 -4.12 9.82
N ILE A 42 13.43 -4.53 11.08
CA ILE A 42 12.25 -5.22 11.60
C ILE A 42 11.68 -4.40 12.75
N VAL A 43 10.46 -3.89 12.56
CA VAL A 43 9.75 -3.13 13.61
C VAL A 43 8.73 -4.05 14.26
N VAL A 44 8.73 -4.14 15.58
CA VAL A 44 7.82 -4.99 16.37
C VAL A 44 6.97 -4.11 17.28
N ALA A 45 5.73 -4.51 17.56
CA ALA A 45 4.88 -3.78 18.50
C ALA A 45 5.55 -3.75 19.89
N ASP A 46 5.49 -2.60 20.58
CA ASP A 46 6.15 -2.42 21.88
C ASP A 46 5.82 -3.52 22.88
N GLN A 47 4.54 -3.91 22.96
CA GLN A 47 4.06 -4.97 23.86
C GLN A 47 4.53 -6.37 23.48
N ASN A 48 5.02 -6.57 22.26
CA ASN A 48 5.54 -7.84 21.76
C ASN A 48 7.07 -7.87 21.72
N TYR A 49 7.73 -6.79 22.13
CA TYR A 49 9.19 -6.68 22.13
C TYR A 49 9.74 -6.88 23.54
N GLU A 50 10.33 -8.06 23.76
CA GLU A 50 10.93 -8.48 25.03
C GLU A 50 12.47 -8.43 24.99
N GLY A 51 13.04 -7.73 24.01
CA GLY A 51 14.49 -7.62 23.83
C GLY A 51 15.12 -8.95 23.45
N PHE A 52 15.93 -9.51 24.34
CA PHE A 52 16.74 -10.71 24.07
C PHE A 52 15.90 -11.93 23.65
N ASP A 53 14.69 -12.08 24.19
CA ASP A 53 13.81 -13.19 23.84
C ASP A 53 13.26 -13.05 22.41
N THR A 54 12.88 -11.82 22.01
CA THR A 54 12.46 -11.52 20.63
C THR A 54 13.61 -11.78 19.65
N ASP A 55 14.83 -11.33 19.99
CA ASP A 55 16.02 -11.55 19.18
C ASP A 55 16.33 -13.05 19.05
N THR A 56 16.19 -13.82 20.13
CA THR A 56 16.41 -15.27 20.12
C THR A 56 15.41 -15.99 19.21
N ILE A 57 14.12 -15.67 19.30
CA ILE A 57 13.09 -16.25 18.43
C ILE A 57 13.38 -15.92 16.97
N LEU A 58 13.78 -14.68 16.69
CA LEU A 58 14.17 -14.27 15.34
C LEU A 58 15.37 -15.08 14.84
N GLN A 59 16.42 -15.25 15.64
CA GLN A 59 17.60 -16.03 15.25
C GLN A 59 17.25 -17.50 14.95
N VAL A 60 16.32 -18.09 15.73
CA VAL A 60 15.80 -19.44 15.45
C VAL A 60 15.08 -19.49 14.10
N ALA A 61 14.23 -18.50 13.79
CA ALA A 61 13.53 -18.42 12.51
C ALA A 61 14.47 -18.26 11.31
N LEU A 62 15.56 -17.50 11.49
CA LEU A 62 16.56 -17.23 10.45
C LEU A 62 17.57 -18.36 10.23
N LYS A 63 17.71 -19.30 11.20
CA LYS A 63 18.72 -20.37 11.18
C LYS A 63 18.79 -21.16 9.87
N LYS A 64 17.65 -21.41 9.23
CA LYS A 64 17.60 -22.17 7.95
C LYS A 64 18.17 -21.37 6.77
N HIS A 65 18.13 -20.04 6.84
CA HIS A 65 18.55 -19.13 5.76
C HIS A 65 20.04 -18.80 5.82
N TYR A 66 20.64 -18.73 7.01
CA TYR A 66 22.07 -18.47 7.22
C TYR A 66 23.00 -19.47 6.51
N ARG A 67 22.50 -20.61 6.03
CA ARG A 67 23.27 -21.54 5.19
C ARG A 67 23.50 -21.05 3.76
N ARG A 68 22.71 -20.07 3.30
CA ARG A 68 22.70 -19.60 1.91
C ARG A 68 23.42 -18.26 1.76
N PHE A 69 23.27 -17.36 2.73
CA PHE A 69 23.80 -16.00 2.73
C PHE A 69 23.70 -15.40 4.14
N ASP A 70 24.46 -14.32 4.37
CA ASP A 70 24.42 -13.58 5.63
C ASP A 70 23.16 -12.70 5.72
N ILE A 71 22.65 -12.54 6.94
CA ILE A 71 21.45 -11.74 7.24
C ILE A 71 21.75 -10.88 8.45
N GLU A 72 21.62 -9.56 8.29
CA GLU A 72 21.81 -8.55 9.33
C GLU A 72 20.45 -7.94 9.73
N PRO A 73 19.77 -8.50 10.73
CA PRO A 73 18.51 -7.95 11.22
C PRO A 73 18.74 -6.85 12.26
N PHE A 74 18.11 -5.70 12.04
CA PHE A 74 17.96 -4.60 12.98
C PHE A 74 16.53 -4.62 13.54
N VAL A 75 16.36 -5.12 14.75
CA VAL A 75 15.05 -5.20 15.41
C VAL A 75 14.85 -3.99 16.32
N MET A 76 13.67 -3.37 16.28
CA MET A 76 13.31 -2.33 17.24
C MET A 76 11.81 -2.27 17.51
N PRO A 77 11.40 -1.84 18.72
CA PRO A 77 10.00 -1.59 19.01
C PRO A 77 9.49 -0.34 18.27
N VAL A 78 8.17 -0.24 18.06
CA VAL A 78 7.52 0.88 17.38
C VAL A 78 7.87 2.22 18.05
N SER A 79 7.88 2.33 19.37
CA SER A 79 8.26 3.57 20.06
C SER A 79 9.66 4.07 19.68
N LYS A 80 10.63 3.18 19.59
CA LYS A 80 12.03 3.49 19.21
C LYS A 80 12.12 3.87 17.74
N TYR A 81 11.42 3.16 16.87
CA TYR A 81 11.33 3.51 15.45
C TYR A 81 10.78 4.93 15.26
N LEU A 82 9.64 5.25 15.88
CA LEU A 82 9.01 6.57 15.80
C LEU A 82 9.89 7.67 16.42
N HIS A 83 10.58 7.38 17.52
CA HIS A 83 11.53 8.32 18.10
C HIS A 83 12.67 8.65 17.13
N GLN A 84 13.29 7.63 16.52
CA GLN A 84 14.37 7.83 15.55
C GLN A 84 13.90 8.52 14.27
N PHE A 85 12.67 8.24 13.82
CA PHE A 85 12.07 8.91 12.67
C PHE A 85 11.93 10.41 12.93
N ARG A 86 11.35 10.77 14.08
CA ARG A 86 11.14 12.17 14.47
C ARG A 86 12.43 12.92 14.74
N SER A 87 13.45 12.24 15.27
CA SER A 87 14.75 12.86 15.52
C SER A 87 15.64 12.96 14.27
N GLY A 88 15.20 12.40 13.13
CA GLY A 88 15.95 12.46 11.88
C GLY A 88 17.20 11.58 11.90
N SER A 89 17.13 10.40 12.51
CA SER A 89 18.22 9.41 12.56
C SER A 89 18.81 9.16 11.16
N PRO A 90 20.13 9.35 10.95
CA PRO A 90 20.78 9.08 9.66
C PRO A 90 20.56 7.64 9.17
N PHE A 91 20.50 6.68 10.09
CA PHE A 91 20.20 5.29 9.78
C PHE A 91 18.79 5.15 9.19
N LEU A 92 17.75 5.64 9.88
CA LEU A 92 16.38 5.54 9.36
C LEU A 92 16.19 6.35 8.09
N ASN A 93 16.82 7.51 7.95
CA ASN A 93 16.76 8.29 6.71
C ASN A 93 17.30 7.49 5.51
N THR A 94 18.34 6.68 5.71
CA THR A 94 18.86 5.78 4.68
C THR A 94 17.85 4.69 4.35
N VAL A 95 17.31 4.01 5.37
CA VAL A 95 16.29 2.96 5.19
C VAL A 95 15.03 3.50 4.49
N ILE A 96 14.57 4.70 4.83
CA ILE A 96 13.39 5.32 4.21
C ILE A 96 13.65 5.70 2.75
N LYS A 97 14.86 6.18 2.44
CA LYS A 97 15.21 6.64 1.10
C LYS A 97 15.43 5.48 0.13
N GLU A 98 16.05 4.41 0.60
CA GLU A 98 16.56 3.33 -0.26
C GLU A 98 15.85 1.99 -0.04
N GLY A 99 15.18 1.83 1.10
CA GLY A 99 14.59 0.57 1.49
C GLY A 99 13.32 0.23 0.72
N ARG A 100 13.04 -1.07 0.65
CA ARG A 100 11.79 -1.62 0.12
C ARG A 100 11.06 -2.34 1.23
N VAL A 101 9.79 -1.98 1.45
CA VAL A 101 8.93 -2.68 2.40
C VAL A 101 8.66 -4.09 1.85
N LEU A 102 9.03 -5.11 2.62
CA LEU A 102 8.77 -6.51 2.30
C LEU A 102 7.53 -7.04 3.01
N TYR A 103 7.19 -6.46 4.16
CA TYR A 103 6.03 -6.84 4.94
C TYR A 103 5.54 -5.65 5.76
N MET A 104 4.22 -5.48 5.86
CA MET A 104 3.60 -4.51 6.76
C MET A 104 2.33 -5.14 7.35
N TYR A 105 2.23 -5.15 8.68
CA TYR A 105 1.09 -5.71 9.38
C TYR A 105 -0.17 -4.90 9.07
N ASN A 106 -1.30 -5.58 8.83
CA ASN A 106 -2.60 -4.98 8.53
C ASN A 106 -2.64 -3.96 7.37
N HIS A 107 -1.63 -3.91 6.50
CA HIS A 107 -1.60 -2.89 5.44
C HIS A 107 -2.82 -2.95 4.52
N VAL A 108 -3.35 -4.14 4.20
CA VAL A 108 -4.59 -4.27 3.42
C VAL A 108 -5.76 -3.59 4.13
N GLN A 109 -5.91 -3.80 5.44
CA GLN A 109 -6.99 -3.21 6.23
C GLN A 109 -6.85 -1.69 6.33
N GLU A 110 -5.64 -1.17 6.49
CA GLU A 110 -5.37 0.26 6.46
C GLU A 110 -5.73 0.89 5.10
N TRP A 111 -5.37 0.24 4.00
CA TRP A 111 -5.76 0.72 2.66
C TRP A 111 -7.27 0.69 2.43
N LEU A 112 -7.95 -0.36 2.93
CA LEU A 112 -9.41 -0.44 2.88
C LEU A 112 -10.08 0.64 3.74
N SER A 113 -9.56 0.89 4.94
CA SER A 113 -10.04 1.97 5.82
C SER A 113 -9.86 3.34 5.17
N GLN A 114 -8.72 3.57 4.50
CA GLN A 114 -8.50 4.80 3.75
C GLN A 114 -9.45 4.91 2.55
N ALA A 115 -9.71 3.82 1.82
CA ALA A 115 -10.69 3.81 0.74
C ALA A 115 -12.10 4.17 1.24
N GLU A 116 -12.50 3.66 2.40
CA GLU A 116 -13.75 4.03 3.06
C GLU A 116 -13.79 5.52 3.46
N GLU A 117 -12.70 6.03 4.03
CA GLU A 117 -12.58 7.45 4.39
C GLU A 117 -12.67 8.37 3.15
N GLU A 118 -12.02 8.00 2.05
CA GLU A 118 -12.13 8.72 0.77
C GLU A 118 -13.58 8.76 0.27
N LEU A 119 -14.31 7.63 0.36
CA LEU A 119 -15.71 7.57 -0.07
C LEU A 119 -16.62 8.45 0.78
N ARG A 120 -16.43 8.47 2.11
CA ARG A 120 -17.16 9.39 2.99
C ARG A 120 -16.83 10.85 2.69
N THR A 121 -15.56 11.14 2.41
CA THR A 121 -15.11 12.48 2.02
C THR A 121 -15.74 12.91 0.70
N ALA A 122 -15.81 12.02 -0.29
CA ALA A 122 -16.51 12.28 -1.55
C ALA A 122 -17.97 12.64 -1.33
N THR A 123 -18.67 11.87 -0.48
CA THR A 123 -20.07 12.10 -0.13
C THR A 123 -20.27 13.46 0.54
N TYR A 124 -19.45 13.79 1.55
CA TYR A 124 -19.51 15.08 2.24
C TYR A 124 -19.26 16.27 1.30
N LEU A 125 -18.33 16.12 0.35
CA LEU A 125 -18.03 17.15 -0.64
C LEU A 125 -19.17 17.33 -1.66
N ALA A 126 -19.83 16.24 -2.06
CA ALA A 126 -21.00 16.30 -2.93
C ALA A 126 -22.15 17.07 -2.27
N ASP A 127 -22.43 16.81 -0.98
CA ASP A 127 -23.42 17.55 -0.19
C ASP A 127 -23.09 19.05 -0.08
N GLY A 128 -21.79 19.38 -0.06
CA GLY A 128 -21.29 20.75 -0.08
C GLY A 128 -21.21 21.41 -1.47
N CYS A 129 -21.74 20.77 -2.52
CA CYS A 129 -21.65 21.21 -3.92
C CYS A 129 -20.22 21.31 -4.49
N PHE A 130 -19.24 20.64 -3.88
CA PHE A 130 -17.85 20.57 -4.36
C PHE A 130 -17.65 19.38 -5.30
N TYR A 131 -18.43 19.32 -6.38
CA TYR A 131 -18.58 18.14 -7.24
C TYR A 131 -17.28 17.63 -7.87
N ARG A 132 -16.39 18.55 -8.30
CA ARG A 132 -15.07 18.16 -8.82
C ARG A 132 -14.25 17.41 -7.79
N SER A 133 -14.21 17.92 -6.56
CA SER A 133 -13.50 17.26 -5.45
C SER A 133 -14.19 15.95 -5.06
N ALA A 134 -15.53 15.92 -5.05
CA ALA A 134 -16.29 14.70 -4.79
C ALA A 134 -15.95 13.58 -5.79
N CYS A 135 -15.94 13.89 -7.09
CA CYS A 135 -15.53 12.95 -8.14
C CYS A 135 -14.11 12.42 -7.91
N TYR A 136 -13.18 13.32 -7.55
CA TYR A 136 -11.79 12.94 -7.28
C TYR A 136 -11.66 11.97 -6.10
N HIS A 137 -12.29 12.30 -4.97
CA HIS A 137 -12.26 11.44 -3.79
C HIS A 137 -12.94 10.09 -4.05
N ALA A 138 -14.00 10.04 -4.87
CA ALA A 138 -14.62 8.77 -5.27
C ALA A 138 -13.70 7.92 -6.15
N GLU A 139 -12.97 8.52 -7.10
CA GLU A 139 -11.95 7.82 -7.90
C GLU A 139 -10.82 7.28 -7.02
N GLN A 140 -10.30 8.09 -6.10
CA GLN A 140 -9.28 7.67 -5.14
C GLN A 140 -9.76 6.53 -4.23
N ALA A 141 -11.00 6.57 -3.77
CA ALA A 141 -11.61 5.51 -2.98
C ALA A 141 -11.55 4.18 -3.75
N LEU A 142 -12.00 4.18 -5.01
CA LEU A 142 -11.97 3.00 -5.87
C LEU A 142 -10.53 2.52 -6.13
N GLU A 143 -9.61 3.43 -6.45
CA GLU A 143 -8.20 3.10 -6.70
C GLU A 143 -7.57 2.40 -5.48
N LYS A 144 -7.73 2.97 -4.28
CA LYS A 144 -7.21 2.41 -3.03
C LYS A 144 -7.81 1.05 -2.73
N PHE A 145 -9.12 0.89 -2.93
CA PHE A 145 -9.79 -0.40 -2.74
C PHE A 145 -9.23 -1.48 -3.67
N LEU A 146 -9.13 -1.19 -4.97
CA LEU A 146 -8.61 -2.15 -5.96
C LEU A 146 -7.17 -2.55 -5.65
N LYS A 147 -6.32 -1.57 -5.32
CA LYS A 147 -4.94 -1.82 -4.89
C LYS A 147 -4.89 -2.67 -3.62
N ALA A 148 -5.73 -2.39 -2.61
CA ALA A 148 -5.78 -3.18 -1.40
C ALA A 148 -6.10 -4.66 -1.68
N LYS A 149 -7.08 -4.93 -2.55
CA LYS A 149 -7.46 -6.30 -2.94
C LYS A 149 -6.38 -7.00 -3.76
N LEU A 150 -5.70 -6.28 -4.64
CA LEU A 150 -4.57 -6.81 -5.39
C LEU A 150 -3.40 -7.17 -4.46
N ILE A 151 -3.05 -6.30 -3.52
CA ILE A 151 -1.96 -6.56 -2.58
C ILE A 151 -2.31 -7.74 -1.67
N ASP A 152 -3.58 -7.88 -1.26
CA ASP A 152 -4.07 -9.06 -0.53
C ASP A 152 -3.88 -10.38 -1.31
N LYS A 153 -3.85 -10.30 -2.65
CA LYS A 153 -3.53 -11.42 -3.55
C LYS A 153 -2.04 -11.57 -3.88
N GLY A 154 -1.17 -10.80 -3.23
CA GLY A 154 0.27 -10.85 -3.44
C GLY A 154 0.78 -10.08 -4.65
N TRP A 155 0.00 -9.12 -5.16
CA TRP A 155 0.46 -8.20 -6.20
C TRP A 155 1.49 -7.21 -5.64
N ASP A 156 2.59 -7.02 -6.38
CA ASP A 156 3.58 -5.98 -6.08
C ASP A 156 3.02 -4.62 -6.54
N LEU A 157 2.84 -3.69 -5.59
CA LEU A 157 2.24 -2.39 -5.84
C LEU A 157 2.96 -1.59 -6.95
N GLU A 158 2.26 -1.32 -8.05
CA GLU A 158 2.74 -0.46 -9.13
C GLU A 158 2.28 1.00 -8.98
N LYS A 159 3.10 1.93 -9.48
CA LYS A 159 2.72 3.34 -9.62
C LYS A 159 1.81 3.53 -10.84
N THR A 160 0.52 3.29 -10.65
CA THR A 160 -0.52 3.56 -11.65
C THR A 160 -1.76 4.16 -11.00
N HIS A 161 -2.48 4.98 -11.77
CA HIS A 161 -3.75 5.60 -11.41
C HIS A 161 -4.88 5.24 -12.40
N SER A 162 -4.62 4.31 -13.33
CA SER A 162 -5.66 3.88 -14.26
C SER A 162 -6.49 2.78 -13.63
N ILE A 163 -7.77 3.05 -13.41
CA ILE A 163 -8.74 2.07 -12.93
C ILE A 163 -8.84 0.93 -13.95
N ARG A 164 -8.85 1.25 -15.24
CA ARG A 164 -8.81 0.22 -16.30
C ARG A 164 -7.63 -0.73 -16.14
N ARG A 165 -6.42 -0.21 -15.93
CA ARG A 165 -5.22 -1.06 -15.71
C ARG A 165 -5.40 -1.93 -14.47
N LEU A 166 -5.85 -1.35 -13.35
CA LEU A 166 -6.06 -2.08 -12.11
C LEU A 166 -7.11 -3.18 -12.25
N LEU A 167 -8.17 -2.98 -13.03
CA LEU A 167 -9.19 -3.99 -13.30
C LEU A 167 -8.64 -5.15 -14.14
N VAL A 168 -7.86 -4.87 -15.19
CA VAL A 168 -7.21 -5.93 -15.99
C VAL A 168 -6.27 -6.78 -15.12
N ILE A 169 -5.43 -6.13 -14.31
CA ILE A 169 -4.55 -6.84 -13.37
C ILE A 169 -5.39 -7.62 -12.35
N SER A 170 -6.49 -7.05 -11.85
CA SER A 170 -7.39 -7.74 -10.91
C SER A 170 -7.88 -9.08 -11.46
N GLU A 171 -8.24 -9.14 -12.75
CA GLU A 171 -8.66 -10.38 -13.39
C GLU A 171 -7.55 -11.44 -13.41
N GLU A 172 -6.30 -11.05 -13.67
CA GLU A 172 -5.12 -11.93 -13.62
C GLU A 172 -4.92 -12.55 -12.22
N TYR A 173 -5.30 -11.81 -11.18
CA TYR A 173 -5.29 -12.26 -9.78
C TYR A 173 -6.61 -12.90 -9.32
N GLY A 174 -7.53 -13.19 -10.25
CA GLY A 174 -8.80 -13.87 -9.97
C GLY A 174 -9.86 -13.01 -9.27
N LEU A 175 -9.70 -11.69 -9.29
CA LEU A 175 -10.66 -10.71 -8.78
C LEU A 175 -11.48 -10.16 -9.95
N LYS A 176 -12.81 -10.27 -9.87
CA LYS A 176 -13.72 -9.79 -10.92
C LYS A 176 -14.70 -8.79 -10.34
N TYR A 177 -14.91 -7.68 -11.06
CA TYR A 177 -15.81 -6.61 -10.69
C TYR A 177 -16.81 -6.34 -11.83
N GLY A 178 -18.04 -5.98 -11.48
CA GLY A 178 -19.14 -5.82 -12.43
C GLY A 178 -19.27 -4.41 -13.04
N PHE A 179 -18.16 -3.74 -13.32
CA PHE A 179 -18.19 -2.38 -13.89
C PHE A 179 -18.47 -2.40 -15.40
N SER A 180 -19.27 -1.46 -15.89
CA SER A 180 -19.45 -1.29 -17.33
C SER A 180 -18.28 -0.54 -17.97
N GLU A 181 -18.06 -0.70 -19.27
CA GLU A 181 -17.05 0.08 -20.01
C GLU A 181 -17.29 1.59 -19.92
N HIS A 182 -18.55 2.01 -19.82
CA HIS A 182 -18.92 3.41 -19.63
C HIS A 182 -18.54 3.93 -18.25
N ASP A 183 -18.59 3.10 -17.21
CA ASP A 183 -18.19 3.50 -15.85
C ASP A 183 -16.67 3.61 -15.75
N ILE A 184 -15.96 2.64 -16.32
CA ILE A 184 -14.48 2.65 -16.35
C ILE A 184 -13.98 3.88 -17.11
N ALA A 185 -14.54 4.16 -18.30
CA ALA A 185 -14.15 5.32 -19.09
C ALA A 185 -14.47 6.64 -18.37
N PHE A 186 -15.59 6.70 -17.66
CA PHE A 186 -15.95 7.87 -16.86
C PHE A 186 -14.97 8.10 -15.70
N ILE A 187 -14.69 7.08 -14.87
CA ILE A 187 -13.77 7.25 -13.73
C ILE A 187 -12.35 7.60 -14.20
N ASP A 188 -11.81 6.93 -15.22
CA ASP A 188 -10.47 7.24 -15.75
C ASP A 188 -10.37 8.68 -16.31
N SER A 189 -11.50 9.29 -16.70
CA SER A 189 -11.53 10.68 -17.17
C SER A 189 -11.43 11.71 -16.03
N ILE A 190 -11.86 11.36 -14.80
CA ILE A 190 -11.77 12.22 -13.61
C ILE A 190 -10.31 12.59 -13.32
N TYR A 191 -9.40 11.61 -13.41
CA TYR A 191 -7.97 11.82 -13.18
C TYR A 191 -7.35 12.85 -14.14
N ARG A 192 -7.81 12.87 -15.40
CA ARG A 192 -7.34 13.78 -16.45
C ARG A 192 -7.85 15.20 -16.25
N GLY A 193 -9.10 15.36 -15.79
CA GLY A 193 -9.72 16.66 -15.48
C GLY A 193 -9.04 17.49 -14.37
N ARG A 194 -7.91 17.04 -13.80
CA ARG A 194 -7.16 17.73 -12.73
C ARG A 194 -6.24 18.85 -13.21
N TYR A 195 -5.87 18.89 -14.49
CA TYR A 195 -4.99 19.93 -15.02
C TYR A 195 -5.80 21.06 -15.65
N PRO A 196 -5.49 22.35 -15.40
CA PRO A 196 -6.24 23.48 -15.98
C PRO A 196 -6.36 23.47 -17.51
N MET A 197 -5.39 22.87 -18.22
CA MET A 197 -5.42 22.70 -19.68
C MET A 197 -6.37 21.57 -20.14
N GLU A 198 -6.73 20.68 -19.21
CA GLU A 198 -7.66 19.56 -19.36
C GLU A 198 -8.95 19.78 -18.54
N ALA A 199 -9.04 20.89 -17.81
CA ALA A 199 -10.20 21.27 -17.01
C ALA A 199 -11.36 21.56 -17.96
N GLY A 200 -12.43 20.78 -17.84
CA GLY A 200 -13.53 20.76 -18.79
C GLY A 200 -13.55 19.56 -19.75
N LEU A 201 -12.67 18.55 -19.58
CA LEU A 201 -12.66 17.31 -20.37
C LEU A 201 -13.35 16.11 -19.70
N LEU A 202 -14.31 16.31 -18.77
CA LEU A 202 -15.47 15.44 -18.89
C LEU A 202 -16.13 15.77 -20.24
N PRO A 203 -16.75 14.82 -20.95
CA PRO A 203 -17.42 15.09 -22.23
C PRO A 203 -18.36 16.32 -22.21
N GLN A 204 -18.81 16.72 -21.01
CA GLN A 204 -19.80 17.76 -20.74
C GLN A 204 -19.24 19.05 -20.08
N GLY A 205 -17.97 19.10 -19.64
CA GLY A 205 -17.40 20.28 -18.95
C GLY A 205 -16.97 20.04 -17.50
N GLU A 206 -17.31 20.98 -16.61
CA GLU A 206 -17.04 20.87 -15.17
C GLU A 206 -17.97 19.81 -14.53
N PRO A 207 -17.46 18.94 -13.62
CA PRO A 207 -18.31 17.94 -12.99
C PRO A 207 -19.48 18.58 -12.23
N ASP A 208 -20.67 18.02 -12.43
CA ASP A 208 -21.90 18.43 -11.76
C ASP A 208 -22.34 17.44 -10.66
N ALA A 209 -23.54 17.66 -10.12
CA ALA A 209 -24.10 16.80 -9.08
C ALA A 209 -24.33 15.36 -9.56
N ASP A 210 -24.72 15.16 -10.83
CA ASP A 210 -25.00 13.85 -11.40
C ASP A 210 -23.69 13.09 -11.63
N ASP A 211 -22.64 13.77 -12.09
CA ASP A 211 -21.29 13.22 -12.20
C ASP A 211 -20.76 12.77 -10.84
N ALA A 212 -20.89 13.61 -9.80
CA ALA A 212 -20.47 13.27 -8.45
C ALA A 212 -21.25 12.07 -7.88
N ALA A 213 -22.57 12.07 -8.03
CA ALA A 213 -23.42 10.97 -7.60
C ALA A 213 -23.06 9.67 -8.32
N ARG A 214 -22.79 9.73 -9.62
CA ARG A 214 -22.33 8.59 -10.42
C ARG A 214 -20.99 8.04 -9.92
N ALA A 215 -20.01 8.92 -9.69
CA ALA A 215 -18.69 8.51 -9.21
C ALA A 215 -18.78 7.81 -7.84
N ILE A 216 -19.55 8.38 -6.90
CA ILE A 216 -19.80 7.81 -5.58
C ILE A 216 -20.50 6.45 -5.70
N THR A 217 -21.51 6.33 -6.57
CA THR A 217 -22.23 5.08 -6.80
C THR A 217 -21.30 3.97 -7.32
N ILE A 218 -20.41 4.31 -8.24
CA ILE A 218 -19.41 3.35 -8.75
C ILE A 218 -18.48 2.88 -7.62
N ALA A 219 -17.91 3.81 -6.84
CA ALA A 219 -16.98 3.47 -5.75
C ALA A 219 -17.66 2.64 -4.64
N SER A 220 -18.86 3.05 -4.21
CA SER A 220 -19.65 2.36 -3.17
C SER A 220 -20.15 0.98 -3.58
N SER A 221 -20.19 0.65 -4.88
CA SER A 221 -20.58 -0.70 -5.32
C SER A 221 -19.61 -1.81 -4.87
N VAL A 222 -18.37 -1.44 -4.52
CA VAL A 222 -17.33 -2.37 -4.06
C VAL A 222 -16.80 -2.06 -2.65
N ILE A 223 -17.01 -0.84 -2.16
CA ILE A 223 -16.61 -0.41 -0.82
C ILE A 223 -17.85 -0.48 0.10
N MET A 224 -17.83 -1.37 1.09
CA MET A 224 -18.84 -1.37 2.14
C MET A 224 -18.45 -0.31 3.18
N THR A 225 -19.27 0.72 3.35
CA THR A 225 -19.15 1.63 4.51
C THR A 225 -19.78 0.94 5.72
N GLY A 226 -19.08 0.89 6.85
CA GLY A 226 -19.68 0.45 8.11
C GLY A 226 -20.84 1.39 8.47
N ASN A 227 -22.04 0.84 8.65
CA ASN A 227 -23.16 1.57 9.25
C ASN A 227 -22.91 1.87 10.74
#